data_AF-A0A174UQA8-F1
#
_entry.id   AF-A0A174UQA8-F1
#
_cell.length_a   1.000
_cell.length_b   1.000
_cell.length_c   1.000
_cell.angle_alpha   90.00
_cell.angle_beta   90.00
_cell.angle_gamma   90.00
#
_symmetry.space_group_name_H-M   'P 1'
#
loop_
_entity.id
_entity.type
_entity.pdbx_description
1 polymer ?
#
loop_
_entity_poly.entity_id
_entity_poly.type
_entity_poly.pdbx_seq_one_letter_code
_entity_poly.pdbx_strand_id
1 'polypeptide(L)' 'MLEAVLLDEQLMKFGKYEAYEVGNIYQALESDNYVINVVAQIIKRCSEDDAKESEIWREINDYLKRNV' A
#
# COMPACT_ATOMS: atom_id res chain seq x y z
N MET A 1 9.54 -4.23 -1.55
CA MET A 1 8.31 -3.95 -2.33
C MET A 1 7.32 -3.13 -1.51
N LEU A 2 6.88 -3.61 -0.33
CA LEU A 2 6.00 -2.84 0.56
C LEU A 2 6.52 -1.42 0.88
N GLU A 3 7.72 -1.33 1.44
CA GLU A 3 8.33 -0.03 1.80
C GLU A 3 8.46 0.88 0.58
N ALA A 4 8.87 0.36 -0.58
CA ALA A 4 9.04 1.16 -1.79
C ALA A 4 7.72 1.80 -2.27
N VAL A 5 6.60 1.12 -2.09
CA VAL A 5 5.27 1.63 -2.45
C VAL A 5 4.75 2.58 -1.38
N LEU A 6 4.83 2.19 -0.09
CA LEU A 6 4.30 2.98 1.01
C LEU A 6 5.11 4.25 1.32
N LEU A 7 6.39 4.28 0.98
CA LEU A 7 7.25 5.46 1.12
C LEU A 7 7.16 6.42 -0.08
N ASP A 8 6.24 6.18 -1.02
CA ASP A 8 5.98 7.14 -2.09
C ASP A 8 5.36 8.44 -1.52
N GLU A 9 5.95 9.58 -1.85
CA GLU A 9 5.51 10.87 -1.31
C GLU A 9 4.05 11.21 -1.62
N GLN A 10 3.54 10.82 -2.79
CA GLN A 10 2.15 11.12 -3.16
C GLN A 10 1.19 10.26 -2.34
N LEU A 11 1.54 8.98 -2.18
CA LEU A 11 0.76 8.04 -1.38
C LEU A 11 0.76 8.41 0.11
N MET A 12 1.90 8.82 0.66
CA MET A 12 2.02 9.34 2.03
C MET A 12 1.17 10.60 2.24
N LYS A 13 1.25 11.58 1.31
CA LYS A 13 0.42 12.80 1.37
C LYS A 13 -1.07 12.48 1.30
N PHE A 14 -1.44 11.51 0.46
CA PHE A 14 -2.82 11.08 0.29
C PHE A 14 -3.36 10.36 1.53
N GLY A 15 -2.60 9.39 2.03
CA GLY A 15 -2.94 8.61 3.22
C GLY A 15 -2.72 9.34 4.54
N LYS A 16 -2.05 10.51 4.52
CA LYS A 16 -1.73 11.31 5.70
C LYS A 16 -0.97 10.50 6.77
N TYR A 17 0.04 9.77 6.33
CA TYR A 17 0.94 9.03 7.20
C TYR A 17 2.39 9.36 6.89
N GLU A 18 3.23 9.14 7.88
CA GLU A 18 4.67 9.38 7.84
C GLU A 18 5.46 8.07 7.70
N ALA A 19 6.70 8.17 7.25
CA ALA A 19 7.54 7.00 6.95
C ALA A 19 7.76 6.09 8.17
N TYR A 20 7.79 6.65 9.38
CA TYR A 20 7.97 5.88 10.62
C TYR A 20 6.71 5.08 11.01
N GLU A 21 5.55 5.41 10.44
CA GLU A 21 4.30 4.66 10.62
C GLU A 21 4.23 3.44 9.71
N VAL A 22 5.05 3.43 8.65
CA VAL A 22 5.23 2.28 7.76
C VAL A 22 6.11 1.24 8.47
N GLY A 23 5.46 0.32 9.18
CA GLY A 23 6.11 -0.83 9.78
C GLY A 23 6.37 -1.96 8.77
N ASN A 24 6.51 -3.18 9.30
CA ASN A 24 6.56 -4.37 8.44
C ASN A 24 5.16 -4.72 7.86
N ILE A 25 5.10 -5.67 6.93
CA ILE A 25 3.85 -6.09 6.28
C ILE A 25 2.74 -6.48 7.26
N TYR A 26 3.07 -7.11 8.39
CA TYR A 26 2.08 -7.52 9.38
C TYR A 26 1.52 -6.32 10.14
N GLN A 27 2.37 -5.36 10.50
CA GLN A 27 1.94 -4.10 11.12
C GLN A 27 1.12 -3.26 10.14
N ALA A 28 1.49 -3.25 8.86
CA ALA A 28 0.76 -2.52 7.83
C ALA A 28 -0.64 -3.11 7.60
N LEU A 29 -0.79 -4.45 7.65
CA LEU A 29 -2.08 -5.14 7.55
C LEU A 29 -3.01 -4.91 8.75
N GLU A 30 -2.46 -4.54 9.90
CA GLU A 30 -3.21 -4.18 11.10
C GLU A 30 -3.29 -2.65 11.31
N SER A 31 -2.78 -1.86 10.37
CA SER A 31 -2.78 -0.40 10.47
C SER A 31 -4.20 0.15 10.43
N ASP A 32 -4.48 1.10 11.33
CA ASP A 32 -5.69 1.91 11.31
C ASP A 32 -5.72 2.87 10.11
N ASN A 33 -4.56 3.13 9.50
CA ASN A 33 -4.50 3.92 8.28
C ASN A 33 -4.99 3.09 7.10
N TYR A 34 -6.16 3.46 6.57
CA TYR A 34 -6.80 2.75 5.46
C TYR A 34 -5.89 2.58 4.24
N VAL A 35 -5.07 3.58 3.91
CA VAL A 35 -4.16 3.52 2.76
C VAL A 35 -3.03 2.53 3.02
N ILE A 36 -2.41 2.58 4.20
CA ILE A 36 -1.38 1.61 4.61
C ILE A 36 -1.95 0.18 4.56
N ASN A 37 -3.14 0.00 5.13
CA ASN A 37 -3.81 -1.29 5.22
C ASN A 37 -4.09 -1.90 3.84
N VAL A 38 -4.74 -1.13 2.97
CA VAL A 38 -5.11 -1.56 1.62
C VAL A 38 -3.89 -1.91 0.78
N VAL A 39 -2.86 -1.06 0.81
CA VAL A 39 -1.63 -1.29 0.04
C VAL A 39 -0.93 -2.56 0.54
N ALA A 40 -0.90 -2.79 1.84
CA ALA A 40 -0.37 -4.02 2.42
C ALA A 40 -1.16 -5.27 1.98
N GLN A 41 -2.50 -5.20 1.94
CA GLN A 41 -3.34 -6.30 1.44
C GLN A 41 -3.07 -6.60 -0.05
N ILE A 42 -2.98 -5.56 -0.88
CA ILE A 42 -2.71 -5.70 -2.32
C ILE A 42 -1.32 -6.33 -2.52
N ILE A 43 -0.30 -5.83 -1.83
CA ILE A 43 1.06 -6.36 -1.95
C ILE A 43 1.14 -7.80 -1.45
N LYS A 44 0.47 -8.15 -0.35
CA LYS A 44 0.42 -9.53 0.14
C LYS A 44 -0.20 -10.46 -0.91
N ARG A 45 -1.35 -10.10 -1.48
CA ARG A 45 -2.02 -10.88 -2.53
C ARG A 45 -1.14 -11.02 -3.78
N CYS A 46 -0.55 -9.91 -4.23
CA CYS A 46 0.34 -9.91 -5.40
C CYS A 46 1.63 -10.71 -5.20
N SER A 47 2.12 -10.78 -3.96
CA SER A 47 3.28 -11.63 -3.60
C SER A 47 2.95 -13.12 -3.69
N GLU A 48 1.68 -13.51 -3.55
CA GLU A 48 1.22 -14.89 -3.70
C GLU A 48 1.05 -15.28 -5.19
N ASP A 49 0.75 -14.30 -6.05
CA ASP A 49 0.45 -14.50 -7.48
C ASP A 49 1.62 -14.16 -8.44
N ASP A 50 2.84 -13.93 -7.93
CA ASP A 50 4.02 -13.48 -8.72
C ASP A 50 3.72 -12.24 -9.60
N ALA A 51 2.85 -11.35 -9.12
CA ALA A 51 2.39 -10.20 -9.90
C ALA A 51 3.48 -9.16 -10.10
N LYS A 52 3.45 -8.46 -11.24
CA LYS A 52 4.45 -7.43 -11.55
C LYS A 52 4.18 -6.16 -10.74
N GLU A 53 5.24 -5.44 -10.42
CA GLU A 53 5.16 -4.14 -9.72
C GLU A 53 4.21 -3.15 -10.41
N SER A 54 4.16 -3.15 -11.75
CA SER A 54 3.23 -2.32 -12.51
C SER A 54 1.75 -2.68 -12.30
N GLU A 55 1.45 -3.95 -12.04
CA GLU A 55 0.09 -4.41 -11.75
C GLU A 55 -0.32 -4.00 -10.34
N ILE A 56 0.61 -4.08 -9.38
CA ILE A 56 0.42 -3.59 -8.01
C ILE A 56 0.05 -2.10 -8.02
N TRP A 57 0.82 -1.27 -8.71
CA TRP A 57 0.53 0.16 -8.83
C TRP A 57 -0.80 0.44 -9.54
N ARG A 58 -1.19 -0.38 -10.52
CA ARG A 58 -2.49 -0.26 -11.18
C ARG A 58 -3.63 -0.56 -10.20
N GLU A 59 -3.54 -1.64 -9.45
CA GLU A 59 -4.55 -2.02 -8.47
C GLU A 59 -4.69 -1.01 -7.33
N ILE A 60 -3.56 -0.51 -6.81
CA ILE A 60 -3.58 0.55 -5.80
C ILE A 60 -4.29 1.78 -6.35
N ASN A 61 -3.91 2.26 -7.54
CA ASN A 61 -4.55 3.42 -8.15
C ASN A 61 -6.05 3.21 -8.42
N ASP A 62 -6.42 2.05 -8.95
CA ASP A 62 -7.82 1.72 -9.24
C ASP A 62 -8.64 1.65 -7.95
N TYR A 63 -8.06 1.11 -6.88
CA TYR A 63 -8.72 1.02 -5.59
C TYR A 63 -8.88 2.39 -4.92
N LEU A 64 -7.82 3.20 -4.88
CA LEU A 64 -7.86 4.54 -4.28
C LEU A 64 -8.84 5.46 -5.02
N LYS A 65 -8.89 5.42 -6.36
CA LYS A 65 -9.85 6.20 -7.16
C LYS A 65 -11.32 5.80 -6.96
N ARG A 66 -11.58 4.56 -6.52
CA ARG A 66 -12.95 4.05 -6.34
C ARG A 66 -13.50 4.28 -4.94
N ASN A 67 -12.62 4.39 -3.94
CA ASN A 67 -12.99 4.42 -2.53
C ASN A 67 -12.70 5.77 -1.84
N VAL A 68 -12.11 6.74 -2.56
CA VAL A 68 -11.88 8.12 -2.12
C VAL A 68 -12.41 9.09 -3.17
#